data_AF-A0A839ZWM7-F1
#
_entry.id   AF-A0A839ZWM7-F1
#
_cell.length_a   1.000
_cell.length_b   1.000
_cell.length_c   1.000
_cell.angle_alpha   90.00
_cell.angle_beta   90.00
_cell.angle_gamma   90.00
#
_symmetry.space_group_name_H-M   'P 1'
#
loop_
_entity.id
_entity.type
_entity.pdbx_description
1 polymer ?
#
loop_
_entity_poly.entity_id
_entity_poly.type
_entity_poly.pdbx_seq_one_letter_code
_entity_poly.pdbx_strand_id
1 'polypeptide(L)' 'MNAEAVIAGAEIAAGHDGSAELVLRLRYPNGGQGVVVLEADKGLELMAACGAAHLDELAGHSWRKLLEGTCST' A
#
# COMPACT_ATOMS: atom_id res chain seq x y z
N MET A 1 -16.35 -14.42 -3.82
CA MET A 1 -15.58 -13.34 -3.15
C MET A 1 -14.14 -13.77 -3.06
N ASN A 2 -13.24 -13.22 -3.90
CA ASN A 2 -11.80 -13.32 -3.63
C ASN A 2 -11.55 -12.35 -2.48
N ALA A 3 -11.42 -12.85 -1.26
CA ALA A 3 -11.02 -12.00 -0.17
C ALA A 3 -9.59 -11.53 -0.50
N GLU A 4 -9.42 -10.23 -0.69
CA GLU A 4 -8.17 -9.64 -1.14
C GLU A 4 -7.33 -9.20 0.06
N ALA A 5 -6.01 -9.17 -0.11
CA ALA A 5 -5.10 -8.68 0.92
C ALA A 5 -5.32 -7.17 1.14
N VAL A 6 -5.52 -6.78 2.39
CA VAL A 6 -5.66 -5.37 2.77
C VAL A 6 -4.39 -4.88 3.44
N ILE A 7 -4.11 -3.58 3.32
CA ILE A 7 -3.02 -2.94 4.02
C ILE A 7 -3.34 -2.94 5.52
N ALA A 8 -2.44 -3.51 6.31
CA ALA A 8 -2.49 -3.54 7.77
C ALA A 8 -1.65 -2.42 8.41
N GLY A 9 -0.74 -1.81 7.64
CA GLY A 9 0.02 -0.64 8.04
C GLY A 9 1.07 -0.28 7.00
N ALA A 10 1.60 0.93 7.09
CA ALA A 10 2.56 1.48 6.15
C ALA A 10 3.66 2.27 6.88
N GLU A 11 4.87 2.26 6.35
CA GLU A 11 6.03 2.98 6.90
C GLU A 11 6.99 3.43 5.79
N ILE A 12 7.72 4.52 6.02
CA ILE A 12 8.80 4.94 5.11
C ILE A 12 10.10 4.29 5.56
N ALA A 13 10.80 3.66 4.62
CA ALA A 13 12.12 3.10 4.81
C ALA A 13 13.15 3.73 3.87
N ALA A 14 14.42 3.62 4.23
CA ALA A 14 15.52 3.94 3.32
C ALA A 14 15.72 2.78 2.34
N GLY A 15 15.57 3.07 1.05
CA GLY A 15 15.77 2.10 -0.01
C GLY A 15 17.23 1.86 -0.34
N HIS A 16 17.46 0.82 -1.14
CA HIS A 16 18.81 0.33 -1.43
C HIS A 16 19.68 1.38 -2.13
N ASP A 17 19.07 2.27 -2.92
CA ASP A 17 19.76 3.36 -3.63
C ASP A 17 19.81 4.68 -2.82
N GLY A 18 19.38 4.65 -1.56
CA GLY A 18 19.28 5.84 -0.71
C GLY A 18 18.02 6.69 -0.95
N SER A 19 17.16 6.28 -1.89
CA SER A 19 15.83 6.86 -2.10
C SER A 19 14.84 6.38 -1.04
N ALA A 20 13.78 7.16 -0.78
CA ALA A 20 12.71 6.74 0.12
C ALA A 20 11.85 5.65 -0.53
N GLU A 21 11.49 4.64 0.26
CA GLU A 21 10.57 3.57 -0.14
C GLU A 21 9.40 3.48 0.84
N LEU A 22 8.22 3.15 0.32
CA LEU A 22 7.03 2.89 1.12
C LEU A 22 6.88 1.39 1.34
N VAL A 23 6.98 0.96 2.59
CA VAL A 23 6.82 -0.44 2.99
C VAL A 23 5.40 -0.64 3.51
N LEU A 24 4.64 -1.50 2.84
CA LEU A 24 3.28 -1.87 3.19
C LEU A 24 3.27 -3.24 3.84
N ARG A 25 2.70 -3.33 5.03
CA ARG A 25 2.35 -4.61 5.66
C ARG A 25 0.95 -4.99 5.21
N LEU A 26 0.79 -6.19 4.65
CA LEU A 26 -0.49 -6.70 4.18
C LEU A 26 -1.02 -7.78 5.13
N ARG A 27 -2.35 -7.83 5.27
CA ARG A 27 -3.07 -8.92 5.91
C ARG A 27 -3.93 -9.64 4.87
N TYR A 28 -3.68 -10.93 4.71
CA TYR A 28 -4.44 -11.82 3.84
C TYR A 28 -5.64 -12.41 4.59
N PRO A 29 -6.68 -12.85 3.88
CA PRO A 29 -7.90 -13.40 4.50
C PRO A 29 -7.67 -14.70 5.25
N ASN A 30 -6.66 -15.47 4.83
CA ASN A 30 -6.23 -16.69 5.51
C ASN A 30 -5.46 -16.40 6.82
N GLY A 31 -5.39 -15.14 7.26
CA GLY A 31 -4.63 -14.70 8.43
C GLY A 31 -3.13 -14.52 8.16
N GLY A 32 -2.67 -14.79 6.94
CA GLY A 32 -1.29 -14.56 6.53
C GLY A 32 -0.93 -13.08 6.56
N GLN A 33 0.37 -12.80 6.72
CA GLN A 33 0.93 -11.46 6.61
C GLN A 33 1.94 -11.44 5.46
N GLY A 34 2.05 -10.30 4.78
CA GLY A 34 3.03 -10.09 3.73
C GLY A 34 3.56 -8.67 3.75
N VAL A 35 4.59 -8.44 2.96
CA VAL A 35 5.22 -7.13 2.80
C VAL A 35 5.29 -6.81 1.32
N VAL A 36 4.91 -5.59 0.96
CA VAL A 36 5.10 -5.01 -0.38
C VAL A 36 5.91 -3.74 -0.20
N VAL A 37 7.00 -3.62 -0.94
CA VAL A 37 7.84 -2.42 -0.96
C VAL A 37 7.56 -1.68 -2.26
N LEU A 38 7.29 -0.39 -2.15
CA LEU A 38 7.03 0.50 -3.27
C LEU A 38 8.10 1.59 -3.31
N GLU A 39 8.53 1.94 -4.51
CA GLU A 39 9.32 3.15 -4.73
C GLU A 39 8.50 4.40 -4.39
N ALA A 40 9.17 5.52 -4.09
CA ALA A 40 8.52 6.76 -3.67
C ALA A 40 7.35 7.19 -4.57
N ASP A 41 7.55 7.20 -5.90
CA ASP A 41 6.51 7.57 -6.88
C ASP A 41 5.28 6.67 -6.78
N LYS A 42 5.49 5.35 -6.71
CA LYS A 42 4.39 4.38 -6.57
C LYS A 42 3.70 4.48 -5.21
N GLY A 43 4.43 4.82 -4.16
CA GLY A 43 3.84 5.10 -2.84
C GLY A 43 2.91 6.31 -2.86
N LEU A 44 3.33 7.39 -3.53
CA LEU A 44 2.51 8.59 -3.71
C LEU A 44 1.27 8.34 -4.58
N GLU A 45 1.42 7.60 -5.68
CA GLU A 45 0.28 7.17 -6.51
C GLU A 45 -0.75 6.37 -5.71
N LEU A 46 -0.29 5.48 -4.81
CA LEU A 46 -1.17 4.70 -3.96
C LEU A 46 -1.92 5.59 -2.96
N MET A 47 -1.21 6.49 -2.29
CA MET A 47 -1.82 7.45 -1.37
C MET A 47 -2.90 8.27 -2.06
N ALA A 48 -2.62 8.79 -3.27
CA ALA A 48 -3.60 9.51 -4.07
C ALA A 48 -4.80 8.63 -4.45
N ALA A 49 -4.57 7.38 -4.88
CA ALA A 49 -5.63 6.44 -5.23
C ALA A 49 -6.50 6.02 -4.02
N CYS A 50 -5.93 6.05 -2.82
CA CYS A 50 -6.66 5.81 -1.57
C CYS A 50 -7.31 7.09 -1.01
N GLY A 51 -6.96 8.27 -1.50
CA GLY A 51 -7.36 9.55 -0.91
C GLY A 51 -6.73 9.81 0.46
N ALA A 52 -5.59 9.16 0.75
CA ALA A 52 -4.90 9.23 2.03
C ALA A 52 -3.92 10.41 2.06
N ALA A 53 -4.01 11.26 3.09
CA ALA A 53 -3.04 12.33 3.33
C ALA A 53 -1.87 11.85 4.22
N HIS A 54 -2.11 10.82 5.02
CA HIS A 54 -1.17 10.21 5.95
C HIS A 54 -1.10 8.69 5.76
N LEU A 55 0.03 8.08 6.14
CA LEU A 55 0.26 6.65 5.94
C LEU A 55 -0.68 5.74 6.74
N ASP A 56 -1.13 6.19 7.92
CA ASP A 56 -2.07 5.44 8.75
C ASP A 56 -3.43 5.25 8.04
N GLU A 57 -3.81 6.21 7.21
CA GLU A 57 -5.06 6.18 6.42
C GLU A 57 -5.01 5.14 5.28
N LEU A 58 -3.84 4.55 4.98
CA LEU A 58 -3.76 3.43 4.04
C LEU A 58 -4.29 2.13 4.65
N ALA A 59 -4.35 2.01 5.98
CA ALA A 59 -4.83 0.80 6.62
C ALA A 59 -6.30 0.52 6.24
N GLY A 60 -6.58 -0.73 5.87
CA GLY A 60 -7.90 -1.17 5.39
C GLY A 60 -8.12 -1.02 3.89
N HIS A 61 -7.27 -0.28 3.17
CA HIS A 61 -7.34 -0.19 1.70
C HIS A 61 -6.64 -1.37 1.03
N SER A 62 -7.01 -1.67 -0.22
CA SER A 62 -6.26 -2.60 -1.07
C SER A 62 -5.09 -1.89 -1.73
N TRP A 63 -3.90 -2.50 -1.67
CA TRP A 63 -2.70 -2.02 -2.38
C TRP A 63 -2.84 -2.15 -3.90
N ARG A 64 -3.78 -2.98 -4.38
CA ARG A 64 -4.01 -3.21 -5.81
C ARG A 64 -4.72 -2.07 -6.53
N LYS A 65 -5.21 -1.07 -5.80
CA LYS A 65 -5.70 0.18 -6.39
C LYS A 65 -4.66 0.84 -7.32
N LEU A 66 -3.37 0.59 -7.09
CA LEU A 66 -2.28 0.97 -8.00
C LEU A 66 -2.33 0.30 -9.37
N LEU A 67 -2.74 -0.97 -9.44
CA LEU A 67 -2.79 -1.76 -10.66
C LEU A 67 -4.06 -1.48 -11.48
N GLU A 68 -5.14 -1.12 -10.79
CA GLU A 68 -6.45 -0.88 -11.41
C GLU A 68 -6.56 0.50 -12.08
N GLY A 69 -5.58 1.38 -11.86
CA GLY A 69 -5.40 2.60 -12.63
C GLY A 69 -6.49 3.67 -12.45
N THR A 70 -7.48 3.47 -11.57
CA THR A 70 -8.44 4.50 -11.15
C THR A 70 -9.31 3.99 -10.00
N CYS A 71 -9.59 4.87 -9.04
CA CYS A 71 -10.55 4.64 -7.97
C CYS A 71 -11.96 4.53 -8.59
N SER A 72 -12.64 3.39 -8.45
CA SER A 72 -14.11 3.38 -8.57
C SER A 72 -14.70 3.91 -7.26
N THR A 73 -15.43 5.02 -7.39
CA THR A 73 -16.17 5.75 -6.36
C THR A 73 -17.13 4.86 -5.56
#